data_AF-A0A4Q2YGR3-F1
#
_entry.id   AF-A0A4Q2YGR3-F1
#
_cell.length_a   1.000
_cell.length_b   1.000
_cell.length_c   1.000
_cell.angle_alpha   90.00
_cell.angle_beta   90.00
_cell.angle_gamma   90.00
#
_symmetry.space_group_name_H-M   'P 1'
#
loop_
_entity.id
_entity.type
_entity.pdbx_description
1 polymer ?
#
loop_
_entity_poly.entity_id
_entity_poly.type
_entity_poly.pdbx_seq_one_letter_code
_entity_poly.pdbx_strand_id
1 'polypeptide(L)'
;MKNSNGFAFLRSADAPGPDRPRKPIAELPGNRHRSSLPGSPMQAPSRLLPLFLTSVLAFSGGMTARLGAQESSRKGGDPESYRRYALTHDGNVANGQRLFNDATLLCANCHSAGGQEDKAGPNLSAAGDAFGRRDLVQSVLFPSATISPGYGAVFVETKEGAAWQGTLKNKTDAGLELMGVDGKRVSIASADIKQQTALPISLMPEGLQNNLTRQEFTDLIEYLTTLKQADSTLVSDHGMPADIPALAKPVALRPFFASEFKFPRERAESGLTSMRQMPGSSDVFFVLHQRGTVWRVVKTAEGEERTVFADLPTEVFSERGPNGMLDMAFHPHVRENRKYYLFHQVFEDGKVTTHIVEKEFSPDFKTDSGKPPRLILKIASVAEDHSGGCLEFGSDGMLYLVMGDTGPHNDPNGHAQNLQLLLGKMLRIDVDHQDPGLAYAIPKDNPFMGQPDARPEIWAYGLRNPWRFSFDRQTGDLWLADVGQDRVEEVDIIQKGGNYGWSVYEGYEPFSNQYRKEGRTFLKPVFAYRRKYGNSITGGHVYRGDKNSPFNGVYVCADYTSKLIFGLTLENGALKTVRRIGKAPQRIVSFSEDAAGNLYVVGYEGAVYRIDFTEGHFE
;
A
#
# COMPACT_ATOMS: atom_id res chain seq x y z
N MET A 1 -68.12 23.79 -13.94
CA MET A 1 -68.41 23.03 -15.18
C MET A 1 -67.77 21.66 -15.02
N LYS A 2 -68.53 20.56 -15.11
CA LYS A 2 -68.56 19.62 -16.27
C LYS A 2 -67.16 19.17 -16.75
N ASN A 3 -66.82 17.88 -16.88
CA ASN A 3 -67.57 16.61 -16.73
C ASN A 3 -66.57 15.41 -16.56
N SER A 4 -66.76 14.45 -15.64
CA SER A 4 -67.31 13.06 -15.84
C SER A 4 -66.48 12.14 -16.79
N ASN A 5 -66.12 10.86 -16.52
CA ASN A 5 -66.52 9.77 -15.59
C ASN A 5 -65.26 8.98 -15.11
N GLY A 6 -65.20 8.05 -14.14
CA GLY A 6 -66.02 6.86 -13.75
C GLY A 6 -65.32 5.57 -14.25
N PHE A 7 -65.17 4.42 -13.56
CA PHE A 7 -65.84 3.70 -12.44
C PHE A 7 -64.74 3.09 -11.48
N ALA A 8 -64.89 2.91 -10.15
CA ALA A 8 -65.69 1.93 -9.37
C ALA A 8 -65.34 0.43 -9.62
N PHE A 9 -65.33 -0.53 -8.68
CA PHE A 9 -65.20 -0.64 -7.20
C PHE A 9 -65.21 -2.17 -6.84
N LEU A 10 -64.67 -2.63 -5.69
CA LEU A 10 -64.75 -3.97 -4.99
C LEU A 10 -63.35 -4.37 -4.44
N ARG A 11 -63.05 -4.88 -3.22
CA ARG A 11 -63.72 -5.66 -2.12
C ARG A 11 -64.20 -7.07 -2.53
N SER A 12 -63.99 -8.18 -1.81
CA SER A 12 -63.16 -8.61 -0.64
C SER A 12 -63.36 -10.17 -0.49
N ALA A 13 -62.85 -10.97 0.45
CA ALA A 13 -62.13 -10.80 1.74
C ALA A 13 -61.39 -12.11 2.16
N ASP A 14 -60.57 -12.04 3.23
CA ASP A 14 -60.27 -13.07 4.25
C ASP A 14 -59.55 -14.42 3.88
N ALA A 15 -59.22 -15.19 4.94
CA ALA A 15 -58.33 -16.38 4.98
C ALA A 15 -59.12 -17.61 5.57
N PRO A 16 -58.56 -18.70 6.20
CA PRO A 16 -57.17 -19.19 6.35
C PRO A 16 -56.94 -20.76 6.27
N GLY A 17 -55.75 -21.20 5.80
CA GLY A 17 -55.11 -22.51 6.10
C GLY A 17 -55.85 -23.82 5.70
N PRO A 18 -55.44 -25.02 6.18
CA PRO A 18 -54.17 -25.39 6.82
C PRO A 18 -53.51 -26.73 6.33
N ASP A 19 -52.41 -27.11 6.99
CA ASP A 19 -51.86 -28.48 7.23
C ASP A 19 -50.96 -29.22 6.19
N ARG A 20 -50.34 -30.32 6.66
CA ARG A 20 -49.18 -31.07 6.11
C ARG A 20 -49.58 -32.50 5.65
N PRO A 21 -48.63 -33.31 5.14
CA PRO A 21 -47.87 -34.20 6.05
C PRO A 21 -46.37 -34.41 5.73
N ARG A 22 -45.62 -34.93 6.71
CA ARG A 22 -44.26 -35.51 6.56
C ARG A 22 -44.31 -37.04 6.68
N LYS A 23 -43.45 -37.78 5.97
CA LYS A 23 -42.87 -39.12 6.31
C LYS A 23 -42.10 -39.72 5.10
N PRO A 24 -41.27 -40.78 5.25
CA PRO A 24 -40.60 -41.32 6.44
C PRO A 24 -39.07 -41.51 6.24
N ILE A 25 -38.42 -42.22 7.18
CA ILE A 25 -36.99 -42.58 7.24
C ILE A 25 -36.73 -43.95 6.54
N ALA A 26 -35.48 -44.21 6.15
CA ALA A 26 -34.93 -45.55 5.89
C ALA A 26 -33.58 -45.73 6.63
N GLU A 27 -33.19 -46.96 6.96
CA GLU A 27 -32.10 -47.29 7.89
C GLU A 27 -31.09 -48.33 7.36
N LEU A 28 -29.81 -48.16 7.76
CA LEU A 28 -28.79 -49.22 7.96
C LEU A 28 -28.33 -50.03 6.71
N PRO A 29 -27.26 -50.86 6.81
CA PRO A 29 -26.23 -51.02 7.85
C PRO A 29 -24.90 -50.32 7.47
N GLY A 30 -23.84 -50.26 8.27
CA GLY A 30 -23.57 -50.88 9.58
C GLY A 30 -22.39 -51.88 9.48
N ASN A 31 -21.20 -51.50 9.95
CA ASN A 31 -20.05 -52.41 10.04
C ASN A 31 -19.21 -52.09 11.30
N ARG A 32 -18.56 -53.11 11.88
CA ARG A 32 -17.75 -53.02 13.12
C ARG A 32 -16.37 -53.62 12.87
N HIS A 33 -15.32 -52.97 13.34
CA HIS A 33 -14.12 -53.70 13.78
C HIS A 33 -13.60 -53.14 15.11
N ARG A 34 -13.26 -54.06 16.01
CA ARG A 34 -12.47 -53.81 17.22
C ARG A 34 -11.06 -54.33 16.98
N SER A 35 -10.07 -53.60 17.49
CA SER A 35 -8.80 -54.14 17.98
C SER A 35 -8.42 -53.35 19.23
N SER A 36 -7.65 -53.95 20.15
CA SER A 36 -7.56 -53.42 21.52
C SER A 36 -6.28 -53.83 22.24
N LEU A 37 -5.67 -52.84 22.92
CA LEU A 37 -4.63 -52.97 23.97
C LEU A 37 -3.26 -53.49 23.50
N PRO A 38 -2.18 -53.32 24.31
CA PRO A 38 -2.09 -52.60 25.59
C PRO A 38 -1.19 -51.33 25.51
N GLY A 39 -1.01 -50.63 26.63
CA GLY A 39 -0.11 -49.48 26.76
C GLY A 39 0.88 -49.62 27.92
N SER A 40 1.80 -48.66 28.03
CA SER A 40 2.73 -48.47 29.16
C SER A 40 3.05 -46.98 29.33
N PRO A 41 3.43 -46.51 30.54
CA PRO A 41 3.46 -45.08 30.85
C PRO A 41 4.80 -44.40 30.54
N MET A 42 4.76 -43.08 30.32
CA MET A 42 5.93 -42.20 30.41
C MET A 42 5.76 -41.20 31.56
N GLN A 43 6.86 -40.91 32.25
CA GLN A 43 6.93 -40.03 33.41
C GLN A 43 7.21 -38.59 33.01
N ALA A 44 6.70 -37.63 33.77
CA ALA A 44 7.08 -36.22 33.64
C ALA A 44 8.33 -35.90 34.49
N PRO A 45 9.33 -35.18 33.96
CA PRO A 45 10.41 -34.59 34.76
C PRO A 45 9.99 -33.22 35.32
N SER A 46 10.43 -32.92 36.54
CA SER A 46 10.14 -31.68 37.26
C SER A 46 11.09 -30.53 36.92
N ARG A 47 10.66 -29.29 37.21
CA ARG A 47 11.49 -28.08 37.15
C ARG A 47 12.65 -28.16 38.14
N LEU A 48 13.83 -27.65 37.75
CA LEU A 48 14.82 -27.10 38.69
C LEU A 48 15.70 -26.05 37.99
N LEU A 49 15.89 -24.90 38.64
CA LEU A 49 16.87 -23.87 38.29
C LEU A 49 18.19 -24.14 39.02
N PRO A 50 19.31 -23.58 38.53
CA PRO A 50 20.17 -22.83 39.45
C PRO A 50 20.65 -21.49 38.88
N LEU A 51 20.95 -20.55 39.79
CA LEU A 51 21.62 -19.27 39.48
C LEU A 51 23.16 -19.43 39.48
N PHE A 52 23.84 -18.46 38.87
CA PHE A 52 25.28 -18.22 39.03
C PHE A 52 25.68 -17.98 40.50
N LEU A 53 26.91 -18.33 40.86
CA LEU A 53 27.81 -17.35 41.48
C LEU A 53 29.30 -17.64 41.24
N THR A 54 30.08 -16.58 41.39
CA THR A 54 31.52 -16.41 41.11
C THR A 54 32.48 -17.27 41.95
N SER A 55 33.66 -17.55 41.42
CA SER A 55 34.94 -17.38 42.15
C SER A 55 36.11 -17.13 41.20
N VAL A 56 37.08 -16.32 41.62
CA VAL A 56 38.27 -15.93 40.86
C VAL A 56 39.50 -16.57 41.49
N LEU A 57 40.40 -17.10 40.67
CA LEU A 57 41.80 -17.34 41.04
C LEU A 57 42.70 -16.95 39.87
N ALA A 58 43.69 -16.11 40.16
CA ALA A 58 44.71 -15.68 39.21
C ALA A 58 46.02 -16.41 39.47
N PHE A 59 46.78 -16.70 38.41
CA PHE A 59 48.19 -17.04 38.53
C PHE A 59 48.98 -16.36 37.41
N SER A 60 50.16 -15.83 37.76
CA SER A 60 51.02 -15.08 36.87
C SER A 60 52.25 -15.90 36.46
N GLY A 61 52.67 -15.75 35.20
CA GLY A 61 53.83 -16.42 34.63
C GLY A 61 53.78 -16.30 33.11
N GLY A 62 54.71 -15.54 32.52
CA GLY A 62 54.69 -15.24 31.10
C GLY A 62 56.02 -15.52 30.41
N MET A 63 55.95 -15.87 29.13
CA MET A 63 57.04 -15.66 28.18
C MET A 63 56.48 -15.49 26.77
N THR A 64 57.23 -14.81 25.90
CA THR A 64 56.75 -14.31 24.61
C THR A 64 56.93 -15.30 23.47
N ALA A 65 55.89 -15.48 22.66
CA ALA A 65 56.00 -16.00 21.29
C ALA A 65 55.16 -15.12 20.34
N ARG A 66 55.79 -14.58 19.28
CA ARG A 66 55.07 -13.88 18.21
C ARG A 66 54.48 -14.90 17.25
N LEU A 67 53.15 -15.00 17.21
CA LEU A 67 52.41 -15.55 16.06
C LEU A 67 51.37 -14.51 15.62
N GLY A 68 50.98 -14.56 14.35
CA GLY A 68 50.20 -13.49 13.71
C GLY A 68 48.84 -13.27 14.36
N ALA A 69 48.44 -12.01 14.49
CA ALA A 69 47.12 -11.64 14.98
C ALA A 69 46.05 -11.89 13.90
N GLN A 70 45.61 -13.15 13.78
CA GLN A 70 44.21 -13.38 13.40
C GLN A 70 43.34 -12.72 14.48
N GLU A 71 42.50 -11.76 14.10
CA GLU A 71 41.44 -11.29 15.00
C GLU A 71 40.50 -12.47 15.29
N SER A 72 40.67 -13.11 16.45
CA SER A 72 39.63 -13.94 17.08
C SER A 72 38.50 -13.04 17.61
N SER A 73 37.94 -12.25 16.70
CA SER A 73 36.89 -11.27 16.97
C SER A 73 35.67 -11.99 17.54
N ARG A 74 35.16 -11.47 18.66
CA ARG A 74 33.97 -12.01 19.31
C ARG A 74 32.79 -11.79 18.38
N LYS A 75 32.08 -12.86 18.05
CA LYS A 75 30.80 -12.86 17.31
C LYS A 75 29.73 -12.18 18.17
N GLY A 76 29.65 -10.86 18.09
CA GLY A 76 28.87 -10.01 19.01
C GLY A 76 29.46 -8.61 19.14
N GLY A 77 29.27 -7.78 18.10
CA GLY A 77 29.70 -6.38 18.06
C GLY A 77 28.54 -5.41 17.86
N ASP A 78 28.74 -4.16 18.24
CA ASP A 78 27.79 -3.06 18.04
C ASP A 78 27.34 -2.96 16.55
N PRO A 79 26.03 -2.85 16.25
CA PRO A 79 25.53 -2.71 14.88
C PRO A 79 26.19 -1.57 14.07
N GLU A 80 26.52 -0.43 14.69
CA GLU A 80 27.18 0.67 13.98
C GLU A 80 28.62 0.32 13.55
N SER A 81 29.29 -0.60 14.24
CA SER A 81 30.59 -1.14 13.80
C SER A 81 30.48 -2.02 12.55
N TYR A 82 29.40 -2.79 12.39
CA TYR A 82 29.12 -3.57 11.17
C TYR A 82 28.69 -2.63 10.02
N ARG A 83 27.76 -1.71 10.30
CA ARG A 83 27.29 -0.69 9.36
C ARG A 83 28.42 0.14 8.78
N ARG A 84 29.31 0.66 9.62
CA ARG A 84 30.49 1.43 9.19
C ARG A 84 31.42 0.58 8.33
N TYR A 85 31.68 -0.66 8.72
CA TYR A 85 32.59 -1.54 7.98
C TYR A 85 32.03 -1.87 6.58
N ALA A 86 30.78 -2.32 6.48
CA ALA A 86 30.14 -2.68 5.21
C ALA A 86 29.92 -1.50 4.25
N LEU A 87 29.91 -0.26 4.75
CA LEU A 87 29.83 0.96 3.95
C LEU A 87 31.19 1.47 3.44
N THR A 88 32.32 0.92 3.92
CA THR A 88 33.67 1.36 3.52
C THR A 88 34.60 0.23 3.08
N HIS A 89 34.09 -0.99 2.92
CA HIS A 89 34.83 -2.16 2.46
C HIS A 89 34.01 -2.96 1.44
N ASP A 90 34.72 -3.58 0.50
CA ASP A 90 34.15 -4.52 -0.47
C ASP A 90 33.91 -5.88 0.18
N GLY A 91 32.92 -6.61 -0.33
CA GLY A 91 32.60 -7.98 0.07
C GLY A 91 32.92 -9.01 -1.01
N ASN A 92 32.91 -10.28 -0.62
CA ASN A 92 33.03 -11.42 -1.52
C ASN A 92 31.65 -12.01 -1.83
N VAL A 93 31.14 -11.77 -3.04
CA VAL A 93 29.82 -12.24 -3.52
C VAL A 93 29.62 -13.74 -3.31
N ALA A 94 30.63 -14.58 -3.60
CA ALA A 94 30.52 -16.03 -3.47
C ALA A 94 30.44 -16.48 -1.99
N ASN A 95 31.17 -15.81 -1.10
CA ASN A 95 31.04 -16.06 0.34
C ASN A 95 29.69 -15.55 0.87
N GLY A 96 29.21 -14.40 0.39
CA GLY A 96 27.89 -13.87 0.70
C GLY A 96 26.75 -14.81 0.28
N GLN A 97 26.83 -15.39 -0.92
CA GLN A 97 25.90 -16.40 -1.39
C GLN A 97 25.95 -17.68 -0.52
N ARG A 98 27.14 -18.13 -0.14
CA ARG A 98 27.32 -19.25 0.80
C ARG A 98 26.66 -18.97 2.15
N LEU A 99 26.83 -17.76 2.68
CA LEU A 99 26.25 -17.31 3.95
C LEU A 99 24.73 -17.20 3.87
N PHE A 100 24.16 -16.64 2.80
CA PHE A 100 22.70 -16.57 2.62
C PHE A 100 22.02 -17.95 2.66
N ASN A 101 22.71 -18.97 2.14
CA ASN A 101 22.26 -20.37 2.14
C ASN A 101 22.75 -21.16 3.38
N ASP A 102 23.37 -20.51 4.37
CA ASP A 102 23.84 -21.15 5.59
C ASP A 102 22.67 -21.35 6.57
N ALA A 103 22.43 -22.61 6.95
CA ALA A 103 21.34 -23.00 7.85
C ALA A 103 21.44 -22.36 9.25
N THR A 104 22.59 -21.79 9.63
CA THR A 104 22.74 -21.05 10.90
C THR A 104 22.26 -19.61 10.84
N LEU A 105 22.12 -19.02 9.64
CA LEU A 105 21.63 -17.65 9.45
C LEU A 105 20.15 -17.58 9.05
N LEU A 106 19.57 -18.71 8.62
CA LEU A 106 18.14 -18.90 8.30
C LEU A 106 17.60 -18.00 7.16
N CYS A 107 18.43 -17.21 6.47
CA CYS A 107 17.99 -16.28 5.43
C CYS A 107 17.20 -17.00 4.31
N ALA A 108 17.73 -18.11 3.79
CA ALA A 108 17.07 -18.92 2.77
C ALA A 108 15.78 -19.64 3.25
N ASN A 109 15.49 -19.72 4.56
CA ASN A 109 14.21 -20.24 5.06
C ASN A 109 13.10 -19.19 4.91
N CYS A 110 13.41 -17.92 5.21
CA CYS A 110 12.44 -16.83 5.16
C CYS A 110 12.38 -16.13 3.79
N HIS A 111 13.42 -16.21 2.96
CA HIS A 111 13.52 -15.46 1.70
C HIS A 111 13.81 -16.37 0.49
N SER A 112 13.40 -15.90 -0.69
CA SER A 112 13.90 -16.39 -1.97
C SER A 112 14.96 -15.42 -2.51
N ALA A 113 16.01 -15.94 -3.15
CA ALA A 113 16.94 -15.16 -3.96
C ALA A 113 16.79 -15.47 -5.48
N GLY A 114 15.81 -16.31 -5.85
CA GLY A 114 15.55 -16.70 -7.23
C GLY A 114 14.29 -17.56 -7.34
N GLY A 115 13.24 -17.00 -7.97
CA GLY A 115 11.92 -17.64 -8.12
C GLY A 115 10.89 -17.13 -7.09
N GLN A 116 9.60 -17.24 -7.42
CA GLN A 116 8.48 -16.79 -6.57
C GLN A 116 8.06 -17.88 -5.57
N GLU A 117 8.91 -18.17 -4.59
CA GLU A 117 8.56 -19.01 -3.44
C GLU A 117 7.84 -18.17 -2.37
N ASP A 118 6.59 -18.50 -2.03
CA ASP A 118 5.83 -17.77 -1.01
C ASP A 118 6.27 -18.13 0.41
N LYS A 119 7.29 -17.41 0.90
CA LYS A 119 7.95 -17.58 2.22
C LYS A 119 7.56 -16.51 3.23
N ALA A 120 8.05 -16.63 4.46
CA ALA A 120 7.72 -15.74 5.58
C ALA A 120 8.15 -14.27 5.36
N GLY A 121 9.24 -14.02 4.61
CA GLY A 121 9.75 -12.69 4.27
C GLY A 121 9.70 -12.38 2.76
N PRO A 122 10.04 -11.14 2.37
CA PRO A 122 10.01 -10.69 0.97
C PRO A 122 10.92 -11.48 0.04
N ASN A 123 10.53 -11.54 -1.23
CA ASN A 123 11.38 -12.04 -2.30
C ASN A 123 12.55 -11.07 -2.55
N LEU A 124 13.78 -11.58 -2.52
CA LEU A 124 15.00 -10.77 -2.66
C LEU A 124 15.64 -10.89 -4.04
N SER A 125 15.04 -11.60 -5.00
CA SER A 125 15.65 -11.81 -6.34
C SER A 125 15.92 -10.52 -7.13
N ALA A 126 15.33 -9.38 -6.74
CA ALA A 126 15.59 -8.06 -7.31
C ALA A 126 16.12 -7.04 -6.26
N ALA A 127 16.58 -7.49 -5.08
CA ALA A 127 16.91 -6.62 -3.95
C ALA A 127 18.02 -5.59 -4.25
N GLY A 128 18.99 -5.93 -5.11
CA GLY A 128 20.08 -5.04 -5.54
C GLY A 128 19.71 -4.08 -6.67
N ASP A 129 18.55 -4.25 -7.31
CA ASP A 129 17.94 -3.23 -8.17
C ASP A 129 16.99 -2.32 -7.36
N ALA A 130 16.25 -2.91 -6.41
CA ALA A 130 15.28 -2.22 -5.56
C ALA A 130 15.91 -1.29 -4.51
N PHE A 131 17.04 -1.68 -3.91
CA PHE A 131 17.63 -1.03 -2.74
C PHE A 131 19.14 -0.78 -2.87
N GLY A 132 19.61 0.37 -2.37
CA GLY A 132 21.04 0.65 -2.30
C GLY A 132 21.74 -0.13 -1.18
N ARG A 133 23.07 -0.34 -1.31
CA ARG A 133 23.90 -1.03 -0.30
C ARG A 133 23.64 -0.56 1.14
N ARG A 134 23.50 0.75 1.35
CA ARG A 134 23.22 1.36 2.66
C ARG A 134 21.85 0.95 3.22
N ASP A 135 20.87 0.83 2.35
CA ASP A 135 19.48 0.57 2.73
C ASP A 135 19.32 -0.93 3.03
N LEU A 136 19.99 -1.80 2.25
CA LEU A 136 20.17 -3.22 2.58
C LEU A 136 20.89 -3.42 3.93
N VAL A 137 22.00 -2.69 4.18
CA VAL A 137 22.71 -2.71 5.48
C VAL A 137 21.77 -2.30 6.63
N GLN A 138 20.93 -1.29 6.42
CA GLN A 138 19.96 -0.84 7.41
C GLN A 138 18.90 -1.92 7.68
N SER A 139 18.32 -2.53 6.64
CA SER A 139 17.30 -3.58 6.76
C SER A 139 17.81 -4.84 7.46
N VAL A 140 19.05 -5.27 7.22
CA VAL A 140 19.59 -6.49 7.86
C VAL A 140 19.97 -6.26 9.33
N LEU A 141 20.44 -5.05 9.69
CA LEU A 141 20.81 -4.72 11.08
C LEU A 141 19.61 -4.31 11.94
N PHE A 142 18.58 -3.70 11.34
CA PHE A 142 17.43 -3.13 12.03
C PHE A 142 16.10 -3.53 11.34
N PRO A 143 15.76 -4.83 11.24
CA PRO A 143 14.63 -5.32 10.45
C PRO A 143 13.26 -4.79 10.89
N SER A 144 13.11 -4.38 12.16
CA SER A 144 11.88 -3.75 12.67
C SER A 144 11.76 -2.24 12.37
N ALA A 145 12.83 -1.58 11.89
CA ALA A 145 12.83 -0.13 11.66
C ALA A 145 12.06 0.30 10.40
N THR A 146 11.97 -0.57 9.39
CA THR A 146 11.12 -0.40 8.22
C THR A 146 10.74 -1.77 7.70
N ILE A 147 9.46 -2.13 7.88
CA ILE A 147 8.91 -3.43 7.46
C ILE A 147 8.20 -3.23 6.13
N SER A 148 8.42 -4.14 5.17
CA SER A 148 7.73 -4.12 3.88
C SER A 148 6.23 -4.39 4.04
N PRO A 149 5.35 -3.72 3.27
CA PRO A 149 3.92 -4.08 3.18
C PRO A 149 3.74 -5.57 2.90
N GLY A 150 2.69 -6.19 3.45
CA GLY A 150 2.46 -7.64 3.41
C GLY A 150 3.31 -8.48 4.37
N TYR A 151 4.38 -7.93 4.97
CA TYR A 151 5.36 -8.68 5.77
C TYR A 151 5.43 -8.30 7.27
N GLY A 152 4.44 -7.56 7.77
CA GLY A 152 4.25 -7.33 9.21
C GLY A 152 3.91 -8.62 9.96
N ALA A 153 4.52 -8.84 11.13
CA ALA A 153 4.21 -9.99 11.96
C ALA A 153 2.81 -9.87 12.58
N VAL A 154 1.99 -10.90 12.42
CA VAL A 154 0.67 -11.01 13.07
C VAL A 154 0.77 -12.03 14.20
N PHE A 155 0.28 -11.63 15.38
CA PHE A 155 0.07 -12.51 16.53
C PHE A 155 -1.40 -12.93 16.62
N VAL A 156 -1.65 -14.20 16.93
CA VAL A 156 -2.98 -14.76 17.16
C VAL A 156 -2.98 -15.63 18.41
N GLU A 157 -3.88 -15.34 19.35
CA GLU A 157 -4.21 -16.21 20.47
C GLU A 157 -5.54 -16.93 20.17
N THR A 158 -5.61 -18.24 20.41
CA THR A 158 -6.84 -19.03 20.31
C THR A 158 -7.59 -19.09 21.64
N LYS A 159 -8.86 -19.48 21.59
CA LYS A 159 -9.72 -19.68 22.77
C LYS A 159 -9.25 -20.81 23.69
N GLU A 160 -8.45 -21.74 23.16
CA GLU A 160 -7.80 -22.81 23.93
C GLU A 160 -6.44 -22.37 24.54
N GLY A 161 -6.00 -21.13 24.30
CA GLY A 161 -4.74 -20.58 24.81
C GLY A 161 -3.50 -20.95 24.00
N ALA A 162 -3.66 -21.54 22.82
CA ALA A 162 -2.54 -21.67 21.87
C ALA A 162 -2.23 -20.31 21.24
N ALA A 163 -0.94 -20.00 21.06
CA ALA A 163 -0.49 -18.72 20.53
C ALA A 163 0.42 -18.93 19.32
N TRP A 164 0.20 -18.13 18.27
CA TRP A 164 0.90 -18.22 16.99
C TRP A 164 1.40 -16.84 16.58
N GLN A 165 2.56 -16.80 15.93
CA GLN A 165 3.13 -15.58 15.34
C GLN A 165 3.66 -15.91 13.94
N GLY A 166 3.30 -15.10 12.94
CA GLY A 166 3.74 -15.31 11.57
C GLY A 166 3.26 -14.22 10.61
N THR A 167 3.69 -14.29 9.36
CA THR A 167 3.28 -13.38 8.29
C THR A 167 1.93 -13.80 7.77
N LEU A 168 0.99 -12.86 7.60
CA LEU A 168 -0.35 -13.17 7.09
C LEU A 168 -0.26 -13.61 5.62
N LYS A 169 -0.69 -14.84 5.31
CA LYS A 169 -0.69 -15.41 3.95
C LYS A 169 -2.08 -15.70 3.39
N ASN A 170 -3.09 -15.78 4.23
CA ASN A 170 -4.49 -15.79 3.81
C ASN A 170 -5.35 -15.20 4.94
N LYS A 171 -6.49 -14.61 4.60
CA LYS A 171 -7.53 -14.18 5.55
C LYS A 171 -8.88 -14.14 4.85
N THR A 172 -9.85 -14.83 5.42
CA THR A 172 -11.24 -14.97 4.97
C THR A 172 -12.16 -14.89 6.18
N ASP A 173 -13.48 -14.83 6.00
CA ASP A 173 -14.41 -14.90 7.15
C ASP A 173 -14.34 -16.26 7.88
N ALA A 174 -13.93 -17.35 7.20
CA ALA A 174 -13.76 -18.67 7.81
C ALA A 174 -12.51 -18.79 8.68
N GLY A 175 -11.46 -18.02 8.39
CA GLY A 175 -10.19 -18.08 9.11
C GLY A 175 -9.03 -17.42 8.37
N LEU A 176 -7.84 -17.53 8.95
CA LEU A 176 -6.59 -16.97 8.41
C LEU A 176 -5.48 -18.01 8.32
N GLU A 177 -4.43 -17.70 7.57
CA GLU A 177 -3.18 -18.45 7.55
C GLU A 177 -2.00 -17.56 7.93
N LEU A 178 -1.15 -18.06 8.83
CA LEU A 178 0.14 -17.46 9.17
C LEU A 178 1.28 -18.32 8.65
N MET A 179 2.35 -17.70 8.16
CA MET A 179 3.63 -18.35 7.86
C MET A 179 4.63 -18.09 8.99
N GLY A 180 5.10 -19.15 9.64
CA GLY A 180 6.13 -19.08 10.69
C GLY A 180 7.55 -18.91 10.17
N VAL A 181 8.48 -18.54 11.05
CA VAL A 181 9.93 -18.45 10.76
C VAL A 181 10.58 -19.80 10.43
N ASP A 182 9.88 -20.91 10.69
CA ASP A 182 10.26 -22.27 10.31
C ASP A 182 9.76 -22.67 8.91
N GLY A 183 9.15 -21.73 8.17
CA GLY A 183 8.61 -21.94 6.84
C GLY A 183 7.30 -22.75 6.79
N LYS A 184 6.64 -22.98 7.93
CA LYS A 184 5.35 -23.70 7.97
C LYS A 184 4.16 -22.75 7.99
N ARG A 185 3.09 -23.16 7.30
CA ARG A 185 1.76 -22.54 7.41
C ARG A 185 1.01 -23.08 8.61
N VAL A 186 0.26 -22.21 9.27
CA VAL A 186 -0.74 -22.56 10.28
C VAL A 186 -2.06 -21.87 9.92
N SER A 187 -3.06 -22.67 9.57
CA SER A 187 -4.43 -22.21 9.30
C SER A 187 -5.21 -22.19 10.62
N ILE A 188 -5.86 -21.07 10.94
CA ILE A 188 -6.59 -20.84 12.20
C ILE A 188 -8.01 -20.37 11.86
N ALA A 189 -9.03 -21.10 12.30
CA ALA A 189 -10.42 -20.74 12.02
C ALA A 189 -10.88 -19.53 12.84
N SER A 190 -11.71 -18.66 12.25
CA SER A 190 -12.26 -17.47 12.93
C SER A 190 -13.07 -17.83 14.19
N ALA A 191 -13.64 -19.02 14.22
CA ALA A 191 -14.34 -19.56 15.40
C ALA A 191 -13.42 -19.79 16.60
N ASP A 192 -12.12 -20.03 16.37
CA ASP A 192 -11.15 -20.39 17.42
C ASP A 192 -10.30 -19.20 17.87
N ILE A 193 -10.25 -18.11 17.09
CA ILE A 193 -9.51 -16.89 17.43
C ILE A 193 -10.15 -16.22 18.67
N LYS A 194 -9.32 -15.98 19.68
CA LYS A 194 -9.61 -15.14 20.86
C LYS A 194 -9.15 -13.71 20.64
N GLN A 195 -7.95 -13.53 20.07
CA GLN A 195 -7.39 -12.22 19.74
C GLN A 195 -6.49 -12.31 18.50
N GLN A 196 -6.54 -11.30 17.62
CA GLN A 196 -5.57 -11.06 16.56
C GLN A 196 -4.96 -9.67 16.76
N THR A 197 -3.63 -9.56 16.63
CA THR A 197 -2.89 -8.29 16.78
C THR A 197 -1.81 -8.19 15.71
N ALA A 198 -1.79 -7.11 14.92
CA ALA A 198 -0.64 -6.76 14.08
C ALA A 198 0.46 -6.16 14.96
N LEU A 199 1.69 -6.68 14.84
CA LEU A 199 2.83 -6.27 15.65
C LEU A 199 3.72 -5.24 14.92
N PRO A 200 4.32 -4.27 15.62
CA PRO A 200 5.25 -3.30 15.03
C PRO A 200 6.69 -3.86 14.89
N ILE A 201 6.84 -5.18 14.74
CA ILE A 201 8.14 -5.86 14.63
C ILE A 201 8.16 -6.82 13.43
N SER A 202 9.35 -7.03 12.88
CA SER A 202 9.57 -8.01 11.81
C SER A 202 9.62 -9.44 12.37
N LEU A 203 9.38 -10.44 11.51
CA LEU A 203 9.77 -11.83 11.79
C LEU A 203 11.27 -12.08 11.61
N MET A 204 11.96 -11.23 10.83
CA MET A 204 13.41 -11.30 10.66
C MET A 204 14.09 -10.93 11.99
N PRO A 205 14.86 -11.83 12.63
CA PRO A 205 15.41 -11.57 13.96
C PRO A 205 16.36 -10.38 13.98
N GLU A 206 16.29 -9.58 15.05
CA GLU A 206 17.33 -8.59 15.35
C GLU A 206 18.62 -9.28 15.80
N GLY A 207 19.77 -8.68 15.48
CA GLY A 207 21.06 -9.21 15.91
C GLY A 207 21.63 -10.36 15.06
N LEU A 208 21.11 -10.61 13.86
CA LEU A 208 21.66 -11.64 12.93
C LEU A 208 23.16 -11.47 12.67
N GLN A 209 23.66 -10.23 12.63
CA GLN A 209 25.09 -9.92 12.48
C GLN A 209 25.95 -10.48 13.63
N ASN A 210 25.37 -10.79 14.78
CA ASN A 210 26.10 -11.42 15.89
C ASN A 210 26.55 -12.85 15.58
N ASN A 211 26.06 -13.49 14.51
CA ASN A 211 26.59 -14.77 14.03
C ASN A 211 27.73 -14.61 13.02
N LEU A 212 28.08 -13.37 12.64
CA LEU A 212 29.00 -13.03 11.55
C LEU A 212 30.19 -12.21 12.04
N THR A 213 31.34 -12.34 11.37
CA THR A 213 32.36 -11.29 11.39
C THR A 213 31.91 -10.09 10.55
N ARG A 214 32.56 -8.93 10.73
CA ARG A 214 32.27 -7.72 9.93
C ARG A 214 32.48 -7.93 8.42
N GLN A 215 33.46 -8.77 8.05
CA GLN A 215 33.67 -9.15 6.64
C GLN A 215 32.55 -10.06 6.14
N GLU A 216 32.19 -11.12 6.86
CA GLU A 216 31.10 -12.02 6.42
C GLU A 216 29.74 -11.29 6.28
N PHE A 217 29.46 -10.31 7.16
CA PHE A 217 28.30 -9.43 6.99
C PHE A 217 28.41 -8.56 5.73
N THR A 218 29.60 -8.04 5.42
CA THR A 218 29.85 -7.24 4.20
C THR A 218 29.73 -8.11 2.94
N ASP A 219 30.22 -9.36 2.99
CA ASP A 219 30.08 -10.35 1.92
C ASP A 219 28.61 -10.67 1.64
N LEU A 220 27.78 -10.88 2.68
CA LEU A 220 26.34 -11.10 2.57
C LEU A 220 25.64 -9.90 1.91
N ILE A 221 25.99 -8.67 2.33
CA ILE A 221 25.46 -7.43 1.72
C ILE A 221 25.90 -7.30 0.25
N GLU A 222 27.14 -7.64 -0.08
CA GLU A 222 27.64 -7.66 -1.46
C GLU A 222 26.81 -8.59 -2.34
N TYR A 223 26.56 -9.82 -1.87
CA TYR A 223 25.70 -10.78 -2.57
C TYR A 223 24.29 -10.21 -2.79
N LEU A 224 23.66 -9.61 -1.77
CA LEU A 224 22.34 -8.98 -1.94
C LEU A 224 22.35 -7.85 -2.99
N THR A 225 23.43 -7.06 -3.11
CA THR A 225 23.56 -6.06 -4.18
C THR A 225 23.74 -6.65 -5.59
N THR A 226 24.02 -7.95 -5.72
CA THR A 226 24.05 -8.64 -7.03
C THR A 226 22.70 -9.23 -7.44
N LEU A 227 21.69 -9.27 -6.57
CA LEU A 227 20.37 -9.82 -6.87
C LEU A 227 19.55 -8.83 -7.71
N LYS A 228 19.38 -9.15 -8.99
CA LYS A 228 18.79 -8.26 -10.00
C LYS A 228 17.67 -8.93 -10.77
N GLN A 229 16.70 -8.12 -11.18
CA GLN A 229 15.54 -8.59 -11.92
C GLN A 229 15.95 -9.06 -13.32
N ALA A 230 15.70 -10.33 -13.63
CA ALA A 230 16.10 -10.94 -14.89
C ALA A 230 15.50 -10.24 -16.12
N ASP A 231 16.25 -10.24 -17.22
CA ASP A 231 15.79 -9.69 -18.50
C ASP A 231 14.78 -10.62 -19.18
N SER A 232 13.50 -10.31 -18.97
CA SER A 232 12.37 -10.89 -19.68
C SER A 232 12.14 -10.19 -21.02
N THR A 233 11.94 -10.95 -22.09
CA THR A 233 11.64 -10.46 -23.44
C THR A 233 10.16 -10.09 -23.63
N LEU A 234 9.28 -10.38 -22.66
CA LEU A 234 7.89 -9.92 -22.65
C LEU A 234 7.77 -8.40 -22.40
N VAL A 235 8.89 -7.74 -22.11
CA VAL A 235 8.97 -6.41 -21.52
C VAL A 235 9.28 -5.31 -22.54
N SER A 236 10.07 -5.61 -23.58
CA SER A 236 10.76 -4.60 -24.39
C SER A 236 9.86 -3.69 -25.23
N ASP A 237 8.61 -4.09 -25.46
CA ASP A 237 7.71 -3.46 -26.43
C ASP A 237 6.41 -2.93 -25.79
N HIS A 238 5.86 -1.88 -26.38
CA HIS A 238 4.53 -1.33 -26.10
C HIS A 238 4.26 -0.71 -24.70
N GLY A 239 5.30 -0.34 -23.94
CA GLY A 239 5.14 0.62 -22.83
C GLY A 239 6.00 0.39 -21.59
N MET A 240 6.81 -0.68 -21.54
CA MET A 240 7.82 -0.86 -20.48
C MET A 240 9.25 -0.83 -21.05
N PRO A 241 9.75 0.35 -21.47
CA PRO A 241 11.05 0.45 -22.13
C PRO A 241 12.19 -0.05 -21.23
N ALA A 242 13.08 -0.86 -21.81
CA ALA A 242 14.19 -1.48 -21.10
C ALA A 242 15.10 -0.45 -20.39
N ASP A 243 15.27 0.75 -20.97
CA ASP A 243 15.89 1.89 -20.32
C ASP A 243 15.10 3.18 -20.48
N ILE A 244 15.01 3.95 -19.40
CA ILE A 244 14.42 5.29 -19.36
C ILE A 244 15.56 6.31 -19.38
N PRO A 245 15.81 7.04 -20.49
CA PRO A 245 16.85 8.07 -20.54
C PRO A 245 16.48 9.27 -19.64
N ALA A 246 17.49 9.95 -19.11
CA ALA A 246 17.30 11.20 -18.38
C ALA A 246 17.29 12.40 -19.33
N LEU A 247 16.63 13.50 -18.94
CA LEU A 247 16.79 14.77 -19.66
C LEU A 247 18.21 15.30 -19.52
N ALA A 248 18.73 15.93 -20.58
CA ALA A 248 20.03 16.62 -20.55
C ALA A 248 20.05 17.80 -19.56
N LYS A 249 18.88 18.39 -19.31
CA LYS A 249 18.61 19.31 -18.19
C LYS A 249 17.37 18.82 -17.44
N PRO A 250 17.52 18.34 -16.19
CA PRO A 250 16.38 18.02 -15.33
C PRO A 250 15.52 19.25 -15.02
N VAL A 251 14.23 19.03 -14.72
CA VAL A 251 13.35 20.05 -14.16
C VAL A 251 13.82 20.44 -12.76
N ALA A 252 13.71 21.72 -12.40
CA ALA A 252 14.06 22.17 -11.07
C ALA A 252 12.88 21.97 -10.10
N LEU A 253 13.19 21.74 -8.83
CA LEU A 253 12.20 21.67 -7.74
C LEU A 253 12.45 22.84 -6.80
N ARG A 254 11.54 23.82 -6.81
CA ARG A 254 11.65 25.04 -5.99
C ARG A 254 10.77 24.87 -4.75
N PRO A 255 11.28 25.00 -3.51
CA PRO A 255 10.44 24.95 -2.30
C PRO A 255 9.29 25.94 -2.41
N PHE A 256 8.04 25.47 -2.24
CA PHE A 256 6.85 26.30 -2.42
C PHE A 256 6.43 27.02 -1.14
N PHE A 257 6.66 26.38 0.01
CA PHE A 257 6.48 26.98 1.32
C PHE A 257 7.83 27.41 1.91
N ALA A 258 7.83 28.51 2.66
CA ALA A 258 9.04 29.13 3.20
C ALA A 258 9.74 28.27 4.27
N SER A 259 9.01 27.31 4.86
CA SER A 259 9.58 26.34 5.80
C SER A 259 8.88 24.98 5.69
N GLU A 260 9.65 23.90 5.87
CA GLU A 260 9.12 22.54 5.95
C GLU A 260 8.14 22.40 7.13
N PHE A 261 7.14 21.54 6.97
CA PHE A 261 6.28 21.06 8.03
C PHE A 261 7.08 20.12 8.93
N LYS A 262 7.01 20.31 10.26
CA LYS A 262 7.80 19.56 11.24
C LYS A 262 6.90 18.73 12.13
N PHE A 263 7.26 17.46 12.33
CA PHE A 263 6.45 16.49 13.07
C PHE A 263 7.25 15.86 14.23
N PRO A 264 6.61 15.54 15.38
CA PRO A 264 7.28 14.81 16.46
C PRO A 264 7.66 13.38 16.01
N ARG A 265 8.95 13.05 16.14
CA ARG A 265 9.55 11.73 15.84
C ARG A 265 9.32 10.67 16.92
N GLU A 266 8.51 10.97 17.93
CA GLU A 266 8.29 10.14 19.14
C GLU A 266 7.27 9.00 18.94
N ARG A 267 6.87 8.73 17.70
CA ARG A 267 5.94 7.66 17.29
C ARG A 267 6.39 7.10 15.93
N ALA A 268 5.66 6.10 15.41
CA ALA A 268 5.84 5.55 14.07
C ALA A 268 5.99 6.65 12.98
N GLU A 269 6.79 6.34 11.96
CA GLU A 269 7.15 7.30 10.90
C GLU A 269 5.91 7.76 10.14
N SER A 270 5.55 9.03 10.31
CA SER A 270 4.45 9.68 9.61
C SER A 270 4.92 10.92 8.86
N GLY A 271 4.20 11.24 7.79
CA GLY A 271 4.52 12.36 6.92
C GLY A 271 3.31 13.09 6.38
N LEU A 272 3.55 14.01 5.45
CA LEU A 272 2.49 14.59 4.62
C LEU A 272 1.84 13.50 3.76
N THR A 273 0.60 13.72 3.34
CA THR A 273 -0.14 12.78 2.47
C THR A 273 -0.74 13.45 1.23
N SER A 274 -1.16 14.72 1.31
CA SER A 274 -1.69 15.46 0.16
C SER A 274 -1.55 16.98 0.33
N MET A 275 -1.75 17.72 -0.75
CA MET A 275 -1.97 19.17 -0.75
C MET A 275 -3.09 19.51 -1.74
N ARG A 276 -3.97 20.46 -1.40
CA ARG A 276 -5.04 20.95 -2.27
C ARG A 276 -5.09 22.48 -2.26
N GLN A 277 -5.24 23.14 -3.41
CA GLN A 277 -5.57 24.58 -3.47
C GLN A 277 -7.08 24.77 -3.28
N MET A 278 -7.49 25.84 -2.60
CA MET A 278 -8.88 26.21 -2.44
C MET A 278 -9.49 26.67 -3.78
N PRO A 279 -10.55 26.03 -4.33
CA PRO A 279 -11.15 26.43 -5.60
C PRO A 279 -11.53 27.91 -5.63
N GLY A 280 -11.16 28.63 -6.68
CA GLY A 280 -11.40 30.08 -6.79
C GLY A 280 -10.54 30.95 -5.85
N SER A 281 -9.38 30.47 -5.40
CA SER A 281 -8.34 31.25 -4.73
C SER A 281 -6.98 30.88 -5.33
N SER A 282 -6.07 31.85 -5.42
CA SER A 282 -4.68 31.64 -5.92
C SER A 282 -3.66 31.45 -4.79
N ASP A 283 -4.10 31.65 -3.55
CA ASP A 283 -3.26 31.96 -2.38
C ASP A 283 -3.52 31.05 -1.17
N VAL A 284 -4.68 30.39 -1.08
CA VAL A 284 -5.09 29.52 0.02
C VAL A 284 -4.91 28.05 -0.35
N PHE A 285 -4.11 27.34 0.44
CA PHE A 285 -3.78 25.92 0.27
C PHE A 285 -4.10 25.15 1.56
N PHE A 286 -4.41 23.87 1.41
CA PHE A 286 -4.60 22.93 2.51
C PHE A 286 -3.56 21.81 2.38
N VAL A 287 -2.85 21.52 3.47
CA VAL A 287 -1.75 20.54 3.53
C VAL A 287 -2.08 19.50 4.59
N LEU A 288 -2.03 18.23 4.20
CA LEU A 288 -2.53 17.09 4.99
C LEU A 288 -1.38 16.29 5.58
N HIS A 289 -1.50 15.87 6.84
CA HIS A 289 -0.59 14.93 7.51
C HIS A 289 -1.33 13.66 7.93
N GLN A 290 -0.66 12.52 7.80
CA GLN A 290 -1.22 11.18 8.02
C GLN A 290 -1.94 11.03 9.38
N ARG A 291 -1.49 11.73 10.45
CA ARG A 291 -2.11 11.68 11.79
C ARG A 291 -3.43 12.48 11.95
N GLY A 292 -4.06 12.92 10.86
CA GLY A 292 -5.36 13.60 10.88
C GLY A 292 -5.32 15.12 11.02
N THR A 293 -4.13 15.74 10.98
CA THR A 293 -3.97 17.20 11.01
C THR A 293 -4.02 17.77 9.58
N VAL A 294 -4.85 18.79 9.38
CA VAL A 294 -4.87 19.61 8.15
C VAL A 294 -4.44 21.03 8.52
N TRP A 295 -3.44 21.58 7.82
CA TRP A 295 -3.11 23.00 7.91
C TRP A 295 -3.70 23.78 6.74
N ARG A 296 -4.22 24.96 7.04
CA ARG A 296 -4.51 26.00 6.04
C ARG A 296 -3.28 26.90 5.94
N VAL A 297 -2.78 27.12 4.72
CA VAL A 297 -1.70 28.06 4.43
C VAL A 297 -2.23 29.16 3.51
N VAL A 298 -2.00 30.41 3.86
CA VAL A 298 -2.24 31.58 2.99
C VAL A 298 -0.90 32.15 2.57
N LYS A 299 -0.69 32.40 1.28
CA LYS A 299 0.51 33.09 0.77
C LYS A 299 0.18 34.55 0.49
N THR A 300 0.82 35.48 1.20
CA THR A 300 0.61 36.93 1.05
C THR A 300 1.84 37.59 0.40
N ALA A 301 1.83 38.91 0.22
CA ALA A 301 3.01 39.63 -0.28
C ALA A 301 4.15 39.68 0.74
N GLU A 302 3.84 39.52 2.02
CA GLU A 302 4.73 39.61 3.18
C GLU A 302 5.31 38.24 3.59
N GLY A 303 4.73 37.13 3.13
CA GLY A 303 5.18 35.78 3.47
C GLY A 303 4.09 34.70 3.36
N GLU A 304 3.97 33.87 4.40
CA GLU A 304 2.90 32.88 4.50
C GLU A 304 2.34 32.77 5.94
N GLU A 305 1.02 32.76 6.06
CA GLU A 305 0.30 32.48 7.30
C GLU A 305 -0.05 30.97 7.32
N ARG A 306 0.27 30.26 8.40
CA ARG A 306 -0.03 28.83 8.57
C ARG A 306 -0.87 28.61 9.82
N THR A 307 -2.12 28.21 9.64
CA THR A 307 -3.05 27.88 10.73
C THR A 307 -3.43 26.40 10.70
N VAL A 308 -3.86 25.83 11.82
CA VAL A 308 -4.56 24.54 11.80
C VAL A 308 -5.97 24.79 11.25
N PHE A 309 -6.37 23.98 10.28
CA PHE A 309 -7.72 23.98 9.71
C PHE A 309 -8.64 23.01 10.46
N ALA A 310 -8.12 21.81 10.68
CA ALA A 310 -8.74 20.72 11.43
C ALA A 310 -7.61 19.88 12.06
N ASP A 311 -7.86 19.32 13.23
CA ASP A 311 -6.98 18.32 13.85
C ASP A 311 -7.86 17.17 14.34
N LEU A 312 -7.75 16.02 13.69
CA LEU A 312 -8.72 14.92 13.77
C LEU A 312 -8.12 13.61 14.34
N PRO A 313 -7.21 13.61 15.35
CA PRO A 313 -6.52 12.41 15.81
C PRO A 313 -7.43 11.38 16.51
N THR A 314 -8.70 11.70 16.74
CA THR A 314 -9.74 10.79 17.24
C THR A 314 -10.68 10.26 16.15
N GLU A 315 -10.71 10.90 14.97
CA GLU A 315 -11.43 10.39 13.79
C GLU A 315 -10.51 9.53 12.89
N VAL A 316 -9.19 9.74 12.98
CA VAL A 316 -8.19 9.15 12.07
C VAL A 316 -7.30 8.15 12.80
N PHE A 317 -7.37 6.88 12.38
CA PHE A 317 -6.50 5.83 12.89
C PHE A 317 -5.14 5.85 12.18
N SER A 318 -4.08 6.19 12.92
CA SER A 318 -2.70 6.30 12.40
C SER A 318 -1.64 5.78 13.39
N GLU A 319 -1.96 4.74 14.17
CA GLU A 319 -1.06 4.23 15.23
C GLU A 319 0.02 3.26 14.72
N ARG A 320 -0.24 2.57 13.60
CA ARG A 320 0.65 1.57 12.98
C ARG A 320 0.34 1.40 11.50
N GLY A 321 1.28 0.82 10.75
CA GLY A 321 1.14 0.57 9.31
C GLY A 321 1.10 1.88 8.47
N PRO A 322 0.64 1.82 7.21
CA PRO A 322 0.46 2.99 6.36
C PRO A 322 -0.79 3.84 6.71
N ASN A 323 -1.59 3.39 7.69
CA ASN A 323 -2.91 3.94 8.02
C ASN A 323 -2.89 5.43 8.42
N GLY A 324 -3.90 6.18 8.00
CA GLY A 324 -4.12 7.55 8.45
C GLY A 324 -5.12 8.33 7.60
N MET A 325 -4.94 9.64 7.51
CA MET A 325 -5.64 10.50 6.56
C MET A 325 -4.85 10.56 5.26
N LEU A 326 -5.41 10.00 4.18
CA LEU A 326 -4.69 9.78 2.92
C LEU A 326 -4.88 10.92 1.92
N ASP A 327 -6.08 11.52 1.83
CA ASP A 327 -6.38 12.62 0.90
C ASP A 327 -7.67 13.38 1.28
N MET A 328 -7.91 14.51 0.63
CA MET A 328 -9.18 15.25 0.68
C MET A 328 -9.58 15.77 -0.71
N ALA A 329 -10.89 15.90 -0.94
CA ALA A 329 -11.43 16.61 -2.11
C ALA A 329 -12.41 17.71 -1.69
N PHE A 330 -12.45 18.80 -2.46
CA PHE A 330 -13.48 19.83 -2.31
C PHE A 330 -14.67 19.50 -3.20
N HIS A 331 -15.89 19.80 -2.73
CA HIS A 331 -17.04 19.74 -3.62
C HIS A 331 -16.88 20.74 -4.78
N PRO A 332 -17.35 20.46 -6.02
CA PRO A 332 -17.31 21.43 -7.10
C PRO A 332 -17.97 22.77 -6.72
N HIS A 333 -19.04 22.70 -5.93
CA HIS A 333 -19.77 23.84 -5.36
C HIS A 333 -19.34 24.24 -3.93
N VAL A 334 -18.09 23.94 -3.50
CA VAL A 334 -17.62 24.20 -2.12
C VAL A 334 -17.82 25.64 -1.65
N ARG A 335 -17.73 26.62 -2.55
CA ARG A 335 -17.94 28.05 -2.23
C ARG A 335 -19.40 28.41 -1.92
N GLU A 336 -20.34 27.58 -2.35
CA GLU A 336 -21.77 27.75 -2.13
C GLU A 336 -22.25 26.89 -0.95
N ASN A 337 -21.87 25.60 -0.95
CA ASN A 337 -22.40 24.61 -0.01
C ASN A 337 -21.47 24.26 1.16
N ARG A 338 -20.24 24.80 1.19
CA ARG A 338 -19.20 24.56 2.21
C ARG A 338 -18.76 23.10 2.37
N LYS A 339 -19.12 22.17 1.48
CA LYS A 339 -18.77 20.75 1.61
C LYS A 339 -17.33 20.44 1.20
N TYR A 340 -16.67 19.58 1.98
CA TYR A 340 -15.44 18.89 1.59
C TYR A 340 -15.46 17.43 2.07
N TYR A 341 -14.61 16.60 1.49
CA TYR A 341 -14.60 15.15 1.71
C TYR A 341 -13.20 14.69 2.15
N LEU A 342 -13.13 13.77 3.10
CA LEU A 342 -11.88 13.14 3.55
C LEU A 342 -11.87 11.64 3.22
N PHE A 343 -10.69 11.13 2.87
CA PHE A 343 -10.38 9.70 2.77
C PHE A 343 -9.42 9.35 3.91
N HIS A 344 -9.87 8.55 4.88
CA HIS A 344 -9.04 8.15 6.01
C HIS A 344 -9.35 6.74 6.53
N GLN A 345 -8.42 6.17 7.29
CA GLN A 345 -8.65 4.93 8.03
C GLN A 345 -9.26 5.18 9.42
N VAL A 346 -10.06 4.21 9.87
CA VAL A 346 -10.62 4.06 11.21
C VAL A 346 -10.38 2.61 11.67
N PHE A 347 -10.02 2.41 12.94
CA PHE A 347 -9.92 1.08 13.54
C PHE A 347 -11.14 0.80 14.41
N GLU A 348 -11.99 -0.13 13.96
CA GLU A 348 -13.29 -0.45 14.56
C GLU A 348 -13.60 -1.94 14.35
N ASP A 349 -14.37 -2.55 15.25
CA ASP A 349 -14.71 -3.99 15.23
C ASP A 349 -13.48 -4.94 15.12
N GLY A 350 -12.30 -4.47 15.57
CA GLY A 350 -11.02 -5.20 15.48
C GLY A 350 -10.39 -5.21 14.08
N LYS A 351 -10.88 -4.38 13.15
CA LYS A 351 -10.39 -4.27 11.76
C LYS A 351 -10.02 -2.83 11.41
N VAL A 352 -9.12 -2.67 10.44
CA VAL A 352 -8.97 -1.40 9.71
C VAL A 352 -10.14 -1.27 8.74
N THR A 353 -10.67 -0.06 8.63
CA THR A 353 -11.71 0.31 7.66
C THR A 353 -11.32 1.64 7.00
N THR A 354 -11.58 1.78 5.70
CA THR A 354 -11.47 3.04 4.97
C THR A 354 -12.84 3.73 5.00
N HIS A 355 -12.87 4.98 5.47
CA HIS A 355 -14.04 5.84 5.54
C HIS A 355 -13.90 7.00 4.55
N ILE A 356 -14.98 7.24 3.81
CA ILE A 356 -15.20 8.47 3.04
C ILE A 356 -16.26 9.27 3.78
N VAL A 357 -15.89 10.46 4.25
CA VAL A 357 -16.78 11.33 5.05
C VAL A 357 -16.93 12.71 4.40
N GLU A 358 -18.15 13.25 4.43
CA GLU A 358 -18.44 14.66 4.14
C GLU A 358 -18.36 15.47 5.44
N LYS A 359 -17.62 16.59 5.40
CA LYS A 359 -17.54 17.61 6.45
C LYS A 359 -17.83 18.99 5.84
N GLU A 360 -18.09 19.98 6.69
CA GLU A 360 -18.48 21.33 6.28
C GLU A 360 -17.47 22.36 6.79
N PHE A 361 -17.06 23.31 5.95
CA PHE A 361 -16.31 24.48 6.37
C PHE A 361 -17.09 25.35 7.37
N SER A 362 -16.35 26.02 8.25
CA SER A 362 -16.81 27.24 8.93
C SER A 362 -17.36 28.28 7.94
N PRO A 363 -18.31 29.16 8.35
CA PRO A 363 -18.89 30.16 7.44
C PRO A 363 -17.90 31.15 6.79
N ASP A 364 -16.70 31.33 7.34
CA ASP A 364 -15.64 32.19 6.78
C ASP A 364 -14.51 31.40 6.08
N PHE A 365 -14.67 30.08 5.93
CA PHE A 365 -13.73 29.15 5.31
C PHE A 365 -12.33 29.06 5.95
N LYS A 366 -12.16 29.46 7.22
CA LYS A 366 -10.84 29.40 7.90
C LYS A 366 -10.56 28.10 8.66
N THR A 367 -11.61 27.45 9.19
CA THR A 367 -11.53 26.17 9.92
C THR A 367 -12.58 25.17 9.42
N ASP A 368 -12.49 23.92 9.85
CA ASP A 368 -13.65 23.02 9.88
C ASP A 368 -14.78 23.64 10.74
N SER A 369 -16.01 23.20 10.52
CA SER A 369 -17.18 23.65 11.28
C SER A 369 -17.33 23.00 12.66
N GLY A 370 -16.58 21.93 12.96
CA GLY A 370 -16.74 21.14 14.19
C GLY A 370 -18.04 20.33 14.24
N LYS A 371 -18.77 20.24 13.13
CA LYS A 371 -19.98 19.40 13.02
C LYS A 371 -19.59 17.92 12.91
N PRO A 372 -20.41 16.98 13.42
CA PRO A 372 -20.21 15.56 13.18
C PRO A 372 -20.17 15.26 11.67
N PRO A 373 -19.19 14.44 11.19
CA PRO A 373 -19.10 14.09 9.78
C PRO A 373 -20.30 13.25 9.30
N ARG A 374 -20.70 13.42 8.04
CA ARG A 374 -21.65 12.53 7.37
C ARG A 374 -20.86 11.42 6.68
N LEU A 375 -20.92 10.20 7.22
CA LEU A 375 -20.33 9.02 6.59
C LEU A 375 -21.02 8.75 5.25
N ILE A 376 -20.23 8.76 4.16
CA ILE A 376 -20.68 8.48 2.80
C ILE A 376 -20.51 6.99 2.51
N LEU A 377 -19.29 6.48 2.69
CA LEU A 377 -18.93 5.10 2.36
C LEU A 377 -17.93 4.54 3.37
N LYS A 378 -18.18 3.31 3.83
CA LYS A 378 -17.30 2.51 4.69
C LYS A 378 -16.90 1.24 3.94
N ILE A 379 -15.60 1.00 3.80
CA ILE A 379 -15.03 -0.21 3.19
C ILE A 379 -14.18 -0.89 4.25
N ALA A 380 -14.46 -2.15 4.59
CA ALA A 380 -13.65 -2.90 5.53
C ALA A 380 -12.43 -3.52 4.83
N SER A 381 -11.24 -3.28 5.37
CA SER A 381 -9.99 -3.85 4.86
C SER A 381 -9.78 -5.28 5.38
N VAL A 382 -9.19 -6.14 4.56
CA VAL A 382 -8.84 -7.51 4.98
C VAL A 382 -7.50 -7.51 5.73
N ALA A 383 -6.45 -6.92 5.16
CA ALA A 383 -5.17 -6.60 5.80
C ALA A 383 -5.09 -5.13 6.26
N GLU A 384 -3.93 -4.68 6.74
CA GLU A 384 -3.69 -3.28 7.20
C GLU A 384 -2.95 -2.42 6.16
N ASP A 385 -2.84 -2.91 4.92
CA ASP A 385 -2.17 -2.30 3.78
C ASP A 385 -3.09 -2.27 2.53
N HIS A 386 -2.54 -1.86 1.39
CA HIS A 386 -3.21 -1.67 0.10
C HIS A 386 -4.59 -0.97 0.17
N SER A 387 -4.70 0.10 0.97
CA SER A 387 -5.97 0.83 1.12
C SER A 387 -6.25 1.86 0.01
N GLY A 388 -5.48 1.85 -1.09
CA GLY A 388 -5.50 2.91 -2.10
C GLY A 388 -5.12 4.25 -1.46
N GLY A 389 -5.84 5.33 -1.79
CA GLY A 389 -5.75 6.55 -0.98
C GLY A 389 -6.09 7.89 -1.62
N CYS A 390 -6.76 7.93 -2.77
CA CYS A 390 -7.09 9.19 -3.47
C CYS A 390 -8.60 9.29 -3.78
N LEU A 391 -9.12 10.52 -3.77
CA LEU A 391 -10.47 10.86 -4.20
C LEU A 391 -10.48 12.21 -4.94
N GLU A 392 -11.29 12.30 -6.00
CA GLU A 392 -11.42 13.49 -6.87
C GLU A 392 -12.85 13.62 -7.37
N PHE A 393 -13.26 14.84 -7.72
CA PHE A 393 -14.48 15.03 -8.50
C PHE A 393 -14.19 15.01 -10.00
N GLY A 394 -14.98 14.24 -10.75
CA GLY A 394 -14.98 14.26 -12.20
C GLY A 394 -15.65 15.53 -12.74
N SER A 395 -15.44 15.81 -14.03
CA SER A 395 -16.14 16.88 -14.76
C SER A 395 -17.64 16.61 -14.96
N ASP A 396 -18.09 15.39 -14.63
CA ASP A 396 -19.49 14.96 -14.54
C ASP A 396 -20.14 15.26 -13.17
N GLY A 397 -19.38 15.82 -12.22
CA GLY A 397 -19.84 16.12 -10.86
C GLY A 397 -19.81 14.94 -9.89
N MET A 398 -19.37 13.74 -10.33
CA MET A 398 -19.35 12.54 -9.48
C MET A 398 -18.08 12.46 -8.64
N LEU A 399 -18.17 11.89 -7.45
CA LEU A 399 -17.00 11.58 -6.63
C LEU A 399 -16.40 10.25 -7.07
N TYR A 400 -15.18 10.31 -7.59
CA TYR A 400 -14.35 9.16 -7.90
C TYR A 400 -13.40 8.88 -6.73
N LEU A 401 -13.14 7.61 -6.45
CA LEU A 401 -12.14 7.20 -5.48
C LEU A 401 -11.51 5.85 -5.84
N VAL A 402 -10.33 5.58 -5.29
CA VAL A 402 -9.56 4.35 -5.54
C VAL A 402 -9.30 3.58 -4.24
N MET A 403 -9.51 2.27 -4.27
CA MET A 403 -9.35 1.36 -3.13
C MET A 403 -8.58 0.12 -3.60
N GLY A 404 -7.46 -0.19 -2.96
CA GLY A 404 -6.68 -1.38 -3.27
C GLY A 404 -7.30 -2.68 -2.74
N ASP A 405 -6.65 -3.80 -3.02
CA ASP A 405 -7.15 -5.15 -2.72
C ASP A 405 -7.27 -5.43 -1.21
N THR A 406 -6.47 -4.75 -0.37
CA THR A 406 -6.21 -5.07 1.05
C THR A 406 -5.92 -6.55 1.29
N GLY A 407 -5.45 -7.25 0.26
CA GLY A 407 -5.20 -8.68 0.28
C GLY A 407 -3.82 -9.00 0.86
N PRO A 408 -3.65 -10.15 1.52
CA PRO A 408 -2.32 -10.72 1.72
C PRO A 408 -1.57 -10.87 0.39
N HIS A 409 -0.24 -10.98 0.45
CA HIS A 409 0.65 -11.09 -0.72
C HIS A 409 0.09 -12.08 -1.78
N ASN A 410 0.07 -11.66 -3.04
CA ASN A 410 -0.52 -12.32 -4.23
C ASN A 410 -2.05 -12.17 -4.43
N ASP A 411 -2.79 -11.47 -3.57
CA ASP A 411 -4.28 -11.47 -3.54
C ASP A 411 -4.85 -12.90 -3.59
N PRO A 412 -4.62 -13.74 -2.54
CA PRO A 412 -4.94 -15.16 -2.55
C PRO A 412 -6.43 -15.48 -2.59
N ASN A 413 -7.30 -14.46 -2.48
CA ASN A 413 -8.76 -14.58 -2.55
C ASN A 413 -9.35 -13.85 -3.77
N GLY A 414 -8.52 -13.17 -4.57
CA GLY A 414 -8.93 -12.51 -5.82
C GLY A 414 -9.86 -11.34 -5.60
N HIS A 415 -9.67 -10.57 -4.52
CA HIS A 415 -10.44 -9.37 -4.20
C HIS A 415 -10.53 -8.42 -5.40
N ALA A 416 -9.41 -8.19 -6.10
CA ALA A 416 -9.34 -7.28 -7.24
C ALA A 416 -10.23 -7.75 -8.42
N GLN A 417 -10.28 -9.06 -8.70
CA GLN A 417 -11.15 -9.67 -9.72
C GLN A 417 -12.58 -9.94 -9.24
N ASN A 418 -12.85 -9.89 -7.93
CA ASN A 418 -14.19 -10.10 -7.37
C ASN A 418 -15.01 -8.80 -7.43
N LEU A 419 -16.07 -8.80 -8.25
CA LEU A 419 -16.97 -7.65 -8.43
C LEU A 419 -17.96 -7.46 -7.26
N GLN A 420 -18.16 -8.45 -6.39
CA GLN A 420 -19.00 -8.29 -5.18
C GLN A 420 -18.29 -7.47 -4.07
N LEU A 421 -16.99 -7.18 -4.23
CA LEU A 421 -16.18 -6.43 -3.28
C LEU A 421 -15.77 -5.06 -3.84
N LEU A 422 -15.65 -4.07 -2.96
CA LEU A 422 -15.15 -2.72 -3.27
C LEU A 422 -13.61 -2.61 -3.18
N LEU A 423 -12.91 -3.75 -3.20
CA LEU A 423 -11.47 -3.88 -3.00
C LEU A 423 -10.75 -4.16 -4.33
N GLY A 424 -9.65 -3.46 -4.61
CA GLY A 424 -8.94 -3.53 -5.89
C GLY A 424 -9.76 -2.93 -7.05
N LYS A 425 -10.34 -1.75 -6.79
CA LYS A 425 -11.35 -1.06 -7.61
C LYS A 425 -11.08 0.44 -7.73
N MET A 426 -11.52 1.02 -8.84
CA MET A 426 -11.95 2.42 -8.87
C MET A 426 -13.48 2.47 -8.75
N LEU A 427 -13.98 3.36 -7.90
CA LEU A 427 -15.41 3.57 -7.63
C LEU A 427 -15.85 4.97 -8.09
N ARG A 428 -17.13 5.13 -8.39
CA ARG A 428 -17.76 6.40 -8.81
C ARG A 428 -19.17 6.51 -8.23
N ILE A 429 -19.42 7.55 -7.43
CA ILE A 429 -20.68 7.74 -6.68
C ILE A 429 -21.20 9.18 -6.76
N ASP A 430 -22.53 9.35 -6.65
CA ASP A 430 -23.20 10.65 -6.58
C ASP A 430 -23.44 11.01 -5.10
N VAL A 431 -22.76 12.04 -4.61
CA VAL A 431 -22.77 12.45 -3.18
C VAL A 431 -23.78 13.54 -2.83
N ASP A 432 -24.43 14.14 -3.83
CA ASP A 432 -25.48 15.15 -3.64
C ASP A 432 -26.89 14.53 -3.63
N HIS A 433 -27.07 13.36 -4.25
CA HIS A 433 -28.30 12.56 -4.18
C HIS A 433 -28.15 11.35 -3.24
N GLN A 434 -29.26 10.63 -2.97
CA GLN A 434 -29.28 9.43 -2.12
C GLN A 434 -30.22 8.37 -2.70
N ASP A 435 -29.72 7.14 -2.85
CA ASP A 435 -30.54 5.96 -3.15
C ASP A 435 -31.02 5.27 -1.85
N PRO A 436 -32.11 4.48 -1.89
CA PRO A 436 -32.70 3.88 -0.69
C PRO A 436 -31.72 3.03 0.14
N GLY A 437 -31.39 3.52 1.34
CA GLY A 437 -30.46 2.85 2.27
C GLY A 437 -28.98 3.22 2.12
N LEU A 438 -28.65 4.14 1.20
CA LEU A 438 -27.30 4.67 0.99
C LEU A 438 -27.21 6.16 1.36
N ALA A 439 -26.01 6.60 1.76
CA ALA A 439 -25.71 8.02 1.98
C ALA A 439 -25.30 8.77 0.68
N TYR A 440 -25.49 8.12 -0.47
CA TYR A 440 -25.14 8.56 -1.81
C TYR A 440 -26.09 7.87 -2.80
N ALA A 441 -26.17 8.32 -4.04
CA ALA A 441 -26.82 7.59 -5.12
C ALA A 441 -25.79 6.93 -6.05
N ILE A 442 -26.22 5.93 -6.80
CA ILE A 442 -25.38 5.35 -7.85
C ILE A 442 -25.66 6.06 -9.18
N PRO A 443 -24.63 6.58 -9.87
CA PRO A 443 -24.77 7.08 -11.23
C PRO A 443 -25.35 6.00 -12.15
N LYS A 444 -26.48 6.30 -12.79
CA LYS A 444 -27.28 5.33 -13.58
C LYS A 444 -26.53 4.75 -14.78
N ASP A 445 -25.43 5.38 -15.19
CA ASP A 445 -24.57 4.91 -16.27
C ASP A 445 -23.37 4.08 -15.78
N ASN A 446 -23.18 3.84 -14.48
CA ASN A 446 -22.06 3.01 -13.98
C ASN A 446 -22.08 1.61 -14.64
N PRO A 447 -20.91 1.06 -15.03
CA PRO A 447 -20.82 -0.11 -15.91
C PRO A 447 -21.39 -1.40 -15.30
N PHE A 448 -21.50 -1.49 -13.97
CA PHE A 448 -21.99 -2.66 -13.25
C PHE A 448 -23.43 -2.51 -12.72
N MET A 449 -24.14 -1.44 -13.10
CA MET A 449 -25.54 -1.23 -12.71
C MET A 449 -26.44 -2.41 -13.09
N GLY A 450 -27.22 -2.89 -12.12
CA GLY A 450 -28.20 -3.98 -12.30
C GLY A 450 -27.62 -5.38 -12.48
N GLN A 451 -26.29 -5.57 -12.39
CA GLN A 451 -25.67 -6.90 -12.44
C GLN A 451 -25.72 -7.55 -11.04
N PRO A 452 -26.28 -8.77 -10.88
CA PRO A 452 -26.55 -9.35 -9.56
C PRO A 452 -25.29 -9.72 -8.75
N ASP A 453 -24.18 -10.01 -9.44
CA ASP A 453 -22.89 -10.41 -8.86
C ASP A 453 -21.85 -9.29 -8.87
N ALA A 454 -22.27 -8.03 -8.99
CA ALA A 454 -21.36 -6.89 -9.02
C ALA A 454 -21.86 -5.70 -8.18
N ARG A 455 -20.91 -4.98 -7.58
CA ARG A 455 -21.18 -3.76 -6.83
C ARG A 455 -21.40 -2.59 -7.79
N PRO A 456 -22.57 -1.95 -7.77
CA PRO A 456 -22.92 -0.90 -8.75
C PRO A 456 -22.08 0.38 -8.58
N GLU A 457 -21.39 0.55 -7.44
CA GLU A 457 -20.40 1.61 -7.20
C GLU A 457 -19.15 1.51 -8.10
N ILE A 458 -18.86 0.32 -8.67
CA ILE A 458 -17.61 0.07 -9.41
C ILE A 458 -17.61 0.82 -10.75
N TRP A 459 -16.52 1.54 -11.01
CA TRP A 459 -16.17 2.11 -12.31
C TRP A 459 -15.17 1.22 -13.07
N ALA A 460 -14.13 0.71 -12.38
CA ALA A 460 -13.10 -0.17 -12.92
C ALA A 460 -12.58 -1.15 -11.85
N TYR A 461 -11.96 -2.26 -12.28
CA TYR A 461 -11.53 -3.34 -11.38
C TYR A 461 -10.21 -4.01 -11.82
N GLY A 462 -9.70 -4.92 -11.00
CA GLY A 462 -8.42 -5.58 -11.26
C GLY A 462 -7.20 -4.69 -10.96
N LEU A 463 -7.33 -3.79 -9.99
CA LEU A 463 -6.27 -2.93 -9.47
C LEU A 463 -5.69 -3.51 -8.17
N ARG A 464 -4.43 -3.22 -7.85
CA ARG A 464 -3.71 -3.74 -6.67
C ARG A 464 -3.72 -2.76 -5.50
N ASN A 465 -2.96 -1.68 -5.62
CA ASN A 465 -2.86 -0.57 -4.67
C ASN A 465 -2.77 0.77 -5.43
N PRO A 466 -3.87 1.20 -6.09
CA PRO A 466 -3.95 2.45 -6.82
C PRO A 466 -3.79 3.66 -5.90
N TRP A 467 -2.72 4.44 -6.06
CA TRP A 467 -2.29 5.43 -5.04
C TRP A 467 -2.74 6.87 -5.33
N ARG A 468 -2.51 7.37 -6.55
CA ARG A 468 -3.09 8.63 -7.04
C ARG A 468 -3.61 8.44 -8.46
N PHE A 469 -4.65 9.20 -8.76
CA PHE A 469 -5.17 9.38 -10.10
C PHE A 469 -5.47 10.86 -10.33
N SER A 470 -5.60 11.27 -11.59
CA SER A 470 -6.05 12.62 -11.95
C SER A 470 -6.77 12.59 -13.30
N PHE A 471 -7.58 13.62 -13.56
CA PHE A 471 -8.16 13.87 -14.87
C PHE A 471 -7.30 14.89 -15.62
N ASP A 472 -6.95 14.62 -16.88
CA ASP A 472 -6.41 15.65 -17.76
C ASP A 472 -7.50 16.69 -18.03
N ARG A 473 -7.31 17.92 -17.52
CA ARG A 473 -8.25 19.04 -17.65
C ARG A 473 -8.58 19.42 -19.10
N GLN A 474 -7.78 18.98 -20.08
CA GLN A 474 -8.01 19.26 -21.50
C GLN A 474 -8.74 18.14 -22.25
N THR A 475 -8.47 16.86 -21.94
CA THR A 475 -9.04 15.71 -22.68
C THR A 475 -10.12 14.94 -21.92
N GLY A 476 -10.10 15.02 -20.58
CA GLY A 476 -10.92 14.18 -19.71
C GLY A 476 -10.35 12.78 -19.47
N ASP A 477 -9.15 12.47 -19.99
CA ASP A 477 -8.49 11.17 -19.75
C ASP A 477 -8.17 11.00 -18.26
N LEU A 478 -8.56 9.85 -17.71
CA LEU A 478 -8.37 9.51 -16.30
C LEU A 478 -7.08 8.71 -16.15
N TRP A 479 -6.02 9.39 -15.71
CA TRP A 479 -4.72 8.81 -15.45
C TRP A 479 -4.66 8.24 -14.04
N LEU A 480 -4.19 7.01 -13.88
CA LEU A 480 -4.01 6.35 -12.58
C LEU A 480 -2.61 5.74 -12.50
N ALA A 481 -2.05 5.62 -11.30
CA ALA A 481 -0.87 4.80 -11.06
C ALA A 481 -1.14 3.75 -9.98
N ASP A 482 -0.72 2.52 -10.26
CA ASP A 482 -0.91 1.35 -9.41
C ASP A 482 0.45 0.78 -8.96
N VAL A 483 0.55 0.51 -7.66
CA VAL A 483 1.76 -0.02 -7.03
C VAL A 483 1.73 -1.53 -7.14
N GLY A 484 2.63 -2.09 -7.97
CA GLY A 484 2.78 -3.53 -8.17
C GLY A 484 3.41 -4.21 -6.96
N GLN A 485 3.73 -5.51 -7.08
CA GLN A 485 4.12 -6.33 -5.93
C GLN A 485 5.61 -6.66 -5.90
N ASP A 486 6.07 -7.37 -6.92
CA ASP A 486 7.39 -8.03 -6.94
C ASP A 486 8.20 -7.57 -8.15
N ARG A 487 7.54 -7.31 -9.29
CA ARG A 487 8.19 -7.17 -10.60
C ARG A 487 8.21 -5.74 -11.14
N VAL A 488 7.09 -5.02 -11.08
CA VAL A 488 6.94 -3.73 -11.81
C VAL A 488 6.07 -2.73 -11.06
N GLU A 489 6.12 -1.48 -11.48
CA GLU A 489 5.19 -0.41 -11.13
C GLU A 489 4.53 0.12 -12.41
N GLU A 490 3.27 0.59 -12.36
CA GLU A 490 2.49 0.87 -13.57
C GLU A 490 1.60 2.13 -13.55
N VAL A 491 1.27 2.62 -14.75
CA VAL A 491 0.39 3.76 -15.03
C VAL A 491 -0.64 3.37 -16.09
N ASP A 492 -1.90 3.64 -15.79
CA ASP A 492 -3.07 3.29 -16.59
C ASP A 492 -3.85 4.50 -17.08
N ILE A 493 -4.55 4.31 -18.20
CA ILE A 493 -5.69 5.16 -18.59
C ILE A 493 -6.96 4.39 -18.22
N ILE A 494 -7.71 4.91 -17.25
CA ILE A 494 -8.87 4.21 -16.69
C ILE A 494 -10.10 4.35 -17.58
N GLN A 495 -10.53 3.20 -18.10
CA GLN A 495 -11.69 3.05 -18.95
C GLN A 495 -12.88 2.50 -18.17
N LYS A 496 -14.08 2.94 -18.54
CA LYS A 496 -15.35 2.51 -17.97
C LYS A 496 -15.54 0.99 -18.10
N GLY A 497 -15.61 0.29 -16.98
CA GLY A 497 -15.73 -1.18 -16.92
C GLY A 497 -14.41 -1.93 -17.14
N GLY A 498 -13.28 -1.22 -17.22
CA GLY A 498 -11.96 -1.77 -17.46
C GLY A 498 -11.51 -2.78 -16.39
N ASN A 499 -10.76 -3.79 -16.83
CA ASN A 499 -10.11 -4.79 -15.99
C ASN A 499 -8.59 -4.67 -16.15
N TYR A 500 -7.90 -4.20 -15.12
CA TYR A 500 -6.44 -4.00 -15.13
C TYR A 500 -5.67 -5.27 -14.75
N GLY A 501 -6.40 -6.31 -14.38
CA GLY A 501 -5.90 -7.68 -14.43
C GLY A 501 -5.15 -8.17 -13.21
N TRP A 502 -4.88 -7.36 -12.18
CA TRP A 502 -4.36 -7.88 -10.91
C TRP A 502 -5.35 -8.88 -10.28
N SER A 503 -4.95 -10.04 -9.72
CA SER A 503 -3.60 -10.65 -9.68
C SER A 503 -3.33 -11.69 -10.79
N VAL A 504 -4.05 -11.62 -11.91
CA VAL A 504 -3.80 -12.42 -13.12
C VAL A 504 -2.57 -11.92 -13.88
N TYR A 505 -2.34 -10.61 -13.88
CA TYR A 505 -1.19 -9.92 -14.48
C TYR A 505 -0.54 -8.97 -13.46
N GLU A 506 0.73 -8.64 -13.70
CA GLU A 506 1.46 -7.53 -13.05
C GLU A 506 2.17 -6.79 -14.20
N GLY A 507 1.65 -5.63 -14.61
CA GLY A 507 1.97 -5.02 -15.89
C GLY A 507 1.74 -5.95 -17.09
N TYR A 508 2.77 -6.12 -17.90
CA TYR A 508 2.71 -6.86 -19.15
C TYR A 508 2.87 -8.39 -18.95
N GLU A 509 3.23 -8.84 -17.74
CA GLU A 509 3.56 -10.24 -17.48
C GLU A 509 2.44 -10.99 -16.76
N PRO A 510 2.17 -12.27 -17.13
CA PRO A 510 1.29 -13.13 -16.35
C PRO A 510 1.82 -13.30 -14.91
N PHE A 511 0.96 -13.07 -13.93
CA PHE A 511 1.27 -13.19 -12.51
C PHE A 511 0.72 -14.51 -11.95
N SER A 512 -0.60 -14.69 -11.95
CA SER A 512 -1.27 -15.92 -11.49
C SER A 512 -2.32 -16.42 -12.49
N ASN A 513 -2.49 -17.74 -12.59
CA ASN A 513 -3.62 -18.32 -13.33
C ASN A 513 -4.86 -18.55 -12.43
N GLN A 514 -4.77 -18.35 -11.11
CA GLN A 514 -5.84 -18.67 -10.14
C GLN A 514 -7.17 -17.95 -10.41
N TYR A 515 -7.11 -16.69 -10.84
CA TYR A 515 -8.29 -15.87 -11.16
C TYR A 515 -8.50 -15.66 -12.67
N ARG A 516 -7.70 -16.33 -13.50
CA ARG A 516 -7.79 -16.22 -14.96
C ARG A 516 -9.03 -16.95 -15.46
N LYS A 517 -9.94 -16.21 -16.10
CA LYS A 517 -11.15 -16.77 -16.72
C LYS A 517 -11.05 -16.59 -18.23
N GLU A 518 -11.43 -17.62 -18.98
CA GLU A 518 -11.45 -17.58 -20.44
C GLU A 518 -12.43 -16.49 -20.94
N GLY A 519 -12.12 -15.87 -22.08
CA GLY A 519 -12.92 -14.78 -22.64
C GLY A 519 -12.86 -13.44 -21.89
N ARG A 520 -12.13 -13.32 -20.76
CA ARG A 520 -11.87 -12.02 -20.12
C ARG A 520 -10.80 -11.25 -20.89
N THR A 521 -11.16 -10.05 -21.34
CA THR A 521 -10.20 -9.02 -21.72
C THR A 521 -9.55 -8.44 -20.46
N PHE A 522 -8.24 -8.23 -20.54
CA PHE A 522 -7.47 -7.45 -19.58
C PHE A 522 -6.88 -6.25 -20.35
N LEU A 523 -7.04 -5.05 -19.80
CA LEU A 523 -6.38 -3.86 -20.28
C LEU A 523 -4.92 -3.90 -19.81
N LYS A 524 -4.04 -3.21 -20.54
CA LYS A 524 -2.63 -3.06 -20.18
C LYS A 524 -2.40 -1.63 -19.69
N PRO A 525 -1.42 -1.40 -18.80
CA PRO A 525 -0.94 -0.06 -18.54
C PRO A 525 -0.41 0.61 -19.80
N VAL A 526 -0.40 1.94 -19.81
CA VAL A 526 0.24 2.74 -20.87
C VAL A 526 1.72 2.95 -20.59
N PHE A 527 2.17 2.82 -19.34
CA PHE A 527 3.58 2.84 -18.95
C PHE A 527 3.81 1.91 -17.76
N ALA A 528 4.91 1.16 -17.76
CA ALA A 528 5.39 0.46 -16.57
C ALA A 528 6.91 0.51 -16.46
N TYR A 529 7.46 0.22 -15.29
CA TYR A 529 8.90 0.09 -15.09
C TYR A 529 9.29 -0.98 -14.07
N ARG A 530 10.49 -1.54 -14.27
CA ARG A 530 11.13 -2.53 -13.39
C ARG A 530 11.78 -1.90 -12.16
N ARG A 531 12.07 -2.74 -11.15
CA ARG A 531 12.61 -2.36 -9.83
C ARG A 531 13.83 -1.43 -9.85
N LYS A 532 14.68 -1.51 -10.89
CA LYS A 532 15.85 -0.61 -11.10
C LYS A 532 15.50 0.90 -11.20
N TYR A 533 14.23 1.26 -11.33
CA TYR A 533 13.75 2.64 -11.35
C TYR A 533 12.87 3.03 -10.15
N GLY A 534 12.41 2.07 -9.34
CA GLY A 534 11.49 2.35 -8.23
C GLY A 534 10.71 1.13 -7.74
N ASN A 535 10.01 1.32 -6.61
CA ASN A 535 9.31 0.26 -5.88
C ASN A 535 7.94 0.69 -5.31
N SER A 536 7.49 1.91 -5.61
CA SER A 536 6.18 2.43 -5.23
C SER A 536 5.89 3.68 -6.04
N ILE A 537 5.15 3.54 -7.13
CA ILE A 537 4.75 4.66 -7.99
C ILE A 537 3.69 5.53 -7.31
N THR A 538 3.90 6.83 -7.37
CA THR A 538 3.04 7.82 -6.71
C THR A 538 1.85 8.24 -7.60
N GLY A 539 1.95 8.09 -8.92
CA GLY A 539 1.05 8.77 -9.88
C GLY A 539 1.38 10.25 -10.04
N GLY A 540 0.47 11.03 -10.65
CA GLY A 540 0.65 12.47 -10.86
C GLY A 540 -0.38 13.10 -11.80
N HIS A 541 0.02 14.11 -12.60
CA HIS A 541 -0.86 14.96 -13.40
C HIS A 541 -0.29 15.25 -14.80
N VAL A 542 -1.16 15.54 -15.77
CA VAL A 542 -0.76 16.14 -17.05
C VAL A 542 -0.47 17.63 -16.86
N TYR A 543 0.71 18.11 -17.24
CA TYR A 543 1.03 19.53 -17.15
C TYR A 543 0.28 20.35 -18.21
N ARG A 544 -0.50 21.34 -17.75
CA ARG A 544 -1.32 22.23 -18.59
C ARG A 544 -1.10 23.73 -18.33
N GLY A 545 -0.12 24.10 -17.49
CA GLY A 545 0.02 25.47 -16.96
C GLY A 545 0.60 26.53 -17.91
N ASP A 546 1.46 26.14 -18.86
CA ASP A 546 1.84 27.01 -19.97
C ASP A 546 1.78 26.22 -21.29
N LYS A 547 0.83 26.61 -22.15
CA LYS A 547 0.62 26.02 -23.48
C LYS A 547 1.84 26.09 -24.41
N ASN A 548 2.78 27.01 -24.14
CA ASN A 548 4.00 27.21 -24.94
C ASN A 548 5.20 26.42 -24.39
N SER A 549 5.07 25.80 -23.21
CA SER A 549 6.12 24.99 -22.60
C SER A 549 6.29 23.66 -23.36
N PRO A 550 7.53 23.16 -23.54
CA PRO A 550 7.77 21.83 -24.10
C PRO A 550 7.25 20.68 -23.22
N PHE A 551 6.70 20.97 -22.04
CA PHE A 551 6.03 19.99 -21.17
C PHE A 551 4.50 20.00 -21.27
N ASN A 552 3.87 20.89 -22.05
CA ASN A 552 2.41 20.95 -22.16
C ASN A 552 1.85 19.64 -22.75
N GLY A 553 1.03 18.92 -21.98
CA GLY A 553 0.52 17.60 -22.36
C GLY A 553 1.41 16.42 -21.97
N VAL A 554 2.51 16.65 -21.26
CA VAL A 554 3.31 15.58 -20.63
C VAL A 554 2.64 15.18 -19.32
N TYR A 555 2.32 13.90 -19.14
CA TYR A 555 1.96 13.34 -17.84
C TYR A 555 3.23 13.24 -16.99
N VAL A 556 3.21 13.86 -15.81
CA VAL A 556 4.32 13.89 -14.87
C VAL A 556 3.94 13.09 -13.63
N CYS A 557 4.70 12.04 -13.33
CA CYS A 557 4.53 11.18 -12.18
C CYS A 557 5.88 10.90 -11.48
N ALA A 558 5.88 10.16 -10.38
CA ALA A 558 7.10 9.84 -9.63
C ALA A 558 7.08 8.46 -8.97
N ASP A 559 8.23 8.04 -8.46
CA ASP A 559 8.36 6.96 -7.48
C ASP A 559 8.63 7.51 -6.08
N TYR A 560 7.92 7.00 -5.07
CA TYR A 560 8.07 7.34 -3.66
C TYR A 560 9.45 6.96 -3.12
N THR A 561 9.98 5.78 -3.47
CA THR A 561 11.22 5.21 -2.90
C THR A 561 12.50 5.74 -3.56
N SER A 562 12.58 5.67 -4.89
CA SER A 562 13.73 6.13 -5.69
C SER A 562 13.74 7.66 -5.83
N LYS A 563 12.61 8.32 -5.54
CA LYS A 563 12.40 9.77 -5.66
C LYS A 563 12.53 10.29 -7.09
N LEU A 564 12.60 9.42 -8.09
CA LEU A 564 12.69 9.81 -9.50
C LEU A 564 11.35 10.38 -9.95
N ILE A 565 11.42 11.42 -10.78
CA ILE A 565 10.27 12.03 -11.45
C ILE A 565 10.35 11.65 -12.93
N PHE A 566 9.27 11.09 -13.45
CA PHE A 566 9.12 10.71 -14.84
C PHE A 566 8.19 11.69 -15.55
N GLY A 567 8.47 11.96 -16.82
CA GLY A 567 7.54 12.59 -17.73
C GLY A 567 7.28 11.65 -18.89
N LEU A 568 6.03 11.56 -19.36
CA LEU A 568 5.65 10.69 -20.47
C LEU A 568 4.54 11.28 -21.36
N THR A 569 4.57 10.91 -22.64
CA THR A 569 3.59 11.29 -23.68
C THR A 569 3.06 10.03 -24.37
N LEU A 570 1.79 10.07 -24.80
CA LEU A 570 1.16 8.99 -25.56
C LEU A 570 0.92 9.39 -27.01
N GLU A 571 0.88 8.39 -27.89
CA GLU A 571 0.41 8.52 -29.26
C GLU A 571 -0.54 7.36 -29.57
N ASN A 572 -1.76 7.66 -30.02
CA ASN A 572 -2.82 6.68 -30.25
C ASN A 572 -3.11 5.73 -29.05
N GLY A 573 -2.91 6.23 -27.82
CA GLY A 573 -3.12 5.47 -26.58
C GLY A 573 -1.96 4.57 -26.14
N ALA A 574 -0.84 4.54 -26.88
CA ALA A 574 0.39 3.83 -26.50
C ALA A 574 1.51 4.80 -26.11
N LEU A 575 2.51 4.34 -25.34
CA LEU A 575 3.66 5.16 -24.96
C LEU A 575 4.45 5.63 -26.18
N LYS A 576 4.61 6.95 -26.33
CA LYS A 576 5.48 7.57 -27.34
C LYS A 576 6.86 7.85 -26.76
N THR A 577 6.88 8.62 -25.67
CA THR A 577 8.12 9.07 -25.03
C THR A 577 8.00 8.90 -23.52
N VAL A 578 9.09 8.46 -22.88
CA VAL A 578 9.29 8.61 -21.44
C VAL A 578 10.71 9.13 -21.16
N ARG A 579 10.84 9.93 -20.11
CA ARG A 579 12.11 10.49 -19.62
C ARG A 579 12.13 10.49 -18.09
N ARG A 580 13.30 10.26 -17.49
CA ARG A 580 13.58 10.70 -16.12
C ARG A 580 13.81 12.21 -16.16
N ILE A 581 12.80 12.99 -15.78
CA ILE A 581 12.84 14.46 -15.84
C ILE A 581 13.44 15.10 -14.60
N GLY A 582 13.49 14.39 -13.46
CA GLY A 582 14.07 14.93 -12.22
C GLY A 582 14.24 13.88 -11.13
N LYS A 583 14.68 14.32 -9.95
CA LYS A 583 14.71 13.55 -8.71
C LYS A 583 14.48 14.47 -7.52
N ALA A 584 13.56 14.10 -6.62
CA ALA A 584 13.28 14.88 -5.42
C ALA A 584 14.25 14.59 -4.26
N PRO A 585 14.47 15.55 -3.35
CA PRO A 585 15.20 15.32 -2.11
C PRO A 585 14.39 14.46 -1.12
N GLN A 586 13.07 14.63 -1.10
CA GLN A 586 12.10 13.94 -0.24
C GLN A 586 11.36 12.83 -1.00
N ARG A 587 10.81 11.84 -0.28
CA ARG A 587 9.99 10.77 -0.88
C ARG A 587 8.67 11.38 -1.36
N ILE A 588 8.28 11.14 -2.61
CA ILE A 588 7.12 11.82 -3.21
C ILE A 588 5.85 11.02 -2.90
N VAL A 589 4.97 11.59 -2.07
CA VAL A 589 3.73 10.92 -1.59
C VAL A 589 2.48 11.36 -2.35
N SER A 590 2.50 12.55 -2.95
CA SER A 590 1.41 13.05 -3.78
C SER A 590 1.92 14.10 -4.77
N PHE A 591 1.11 14.36 -5.78
CA PHE A 591 1.16 15.59 -6.56
C PHE A 591 0.04 16.54 -6.10
N SER A 592 0.06 17.76 -6.61
CA SER A 592 -1.03 18.73 -6.57
C SER A 592 -0.93 19.62 -7.82
N GLU A 593 -2.06 20.18 -8.23
CA GLU A 593 -2.15 21.20 -9.28
C GLU A 593 -2.77 22.49 -8.69
N ASP A 594 -2.44 23.67 -9.22
CA ASP A 594 -3.16 24.91 -8.93
C ASP A 594 -4.15 25.30 -10.06
N ALA A 595 -5.00 26.29 -9.82
CA ALA A 595 -5.98 26.77 -10.80
C ALA A 595 -5.33 27.16 -12.15
N ALA A 596 -4.07 27.61 -12.12
CA ALA A 596 -3.26 28.01 -13.27
C ALA A 596 -2.45 26.86 -13.91
N GLY A 597 -2.64 25.61 -13.47
CA GLY A 597 -2.01 24.43 -14.06
C GLY A 597 -0.55 24.20 -13.67
N ASN A 598 -0.05 24.86 -12.61
CA ASN A 598 1.27 24.57 -12.05
C ASN A 598 1.24 23.26 -11.27
N LEU A 599 2.26 22.42 -11.45
CA LEU A 599 2.40 21.17 -10.72
C LEU A 599 3.32 21.31 -9.51
N TYR A 600 2.97 20.56 -8.46
CA TYR A 600 3.69 20.47 -7.20
C TYR A 600 3.91 19.01 -6.83
N VAL A 601 5.04 18.72 -6.19
CA VAL A 601 5.30 17.44 -5.52
C VAL A 601 5.26 17.62 -4.02
N VAL A 602 4.50 16.76 -3.34
CA VAL A 602 4.42 16.68 -1.88
C VAL A 602 5.46 15.67 -1.41
N GLY A 603 6.39 16.15 -0.59
CA GLY A 603 7.41 15.34 0.08
C GLY A 603 6.89 14.82 1.42
N TYR A 604 6.98 13.51 1.62
CA TYR A 604 6.53 12.83 2.83
C TYR A 604 7.20 13.42 4.09
N GLU A 605 8.50 13.70 4.03
CA GLU A 605 9.27 14.22 5.15
C GLU A 605 8.95 15.69 5.54
N GLY A 606 8.05 16.39 4.83
CA GLY A 606 7.47 17.66 5.27
C GLY A 606 7.59 18.86 4.31
N ALA A 607 8.17 18.70 3.13
CA ALA A 607 8.29 19.80 2.16
C ALA A 607 7.28 19.68 1.01
N VAL A 608 6.95 20.81 0.39
CA VAL A 608 6.25 20.85 -0.90
C VAL A 608 7.09 21.67 -1.87
N TYR A 609 7.28 21.17 -3.09
CA TYR A 609 8.06 21.82 -4.13
C TYR A 609 7.19 22.08 -5.36
N ARG A 610 7.25 23.29 -5.92
CA ARG A 610 6.73 23.57 -7.26
C ARG A 610 7.72 23.00 -8.29
N ILE A 611 7.20 22.33 -9.32
CA ILE A 611 8.00 21.89 -10.46
C ILE A 611 8.23 23.09 -11.37
N ASP A 612 9.50 23.35 -11.67
CA ASP A 612 9.95 24.43 -12.53
C ASP A 612 10.49 23.83 -13.83
N PHE A 613 9.65 23.93 -14.87
CA PHE A 613 9.88 23.39 -16.20
C PHE A 613 10.75 24.29 -17.09
N THR A 614 11.15 25.49 -16.63
CA THR A 614 11.77 26.51 -17.50
C THR A 614 13.15 26.15 -18.05
N GLU A 615 13.92 25.36 -17.30
CA GLU A 615 15.28 24.95 -17.71
C GLU A 615 15.28 23.64 -18.54
N GLY A 616 14.18 22.90 -18.56
CA GLY A 616 14.06 21.59 -19.21
C GLY A 616 13.53 21.64 -20.64
N HIS A 617 13.78 20.57 -21.40
CA HIS A 617 13.17 20.30 -22.70
C HIS A 617 12.80 18.82 -22.73
N PHE A 618 11.56 18.46 -23.07
CA PHE A 618 11.09 17.08 -22.93
C PHE A 618 11.34 16.22 -24.18
N GLU A 619 10.94 16.75 -25.33
CA GLU A 619 11.27 16.29 -26.69
C GLU A 619 12.05 17.42 -27.40
#